data_AF-A0A3L7ZMN8-F1
#
_entry.id   AF-A0A3L7ZMN8-F1
#
_cell.length_a   1.000
_cell.length_b   1.000
_cell.length_c   1.000
_cell.angle_alpha   90.00
_cell.angle_beta   90.00
_cell.angle_gamma   90.00
#
_symmetry.space_group_name_H-M   'P 1'
#
loop_
_entity.id
_entity.type
_entity.pdbx_description
1 polymer ?
#
loop_
_entity_poly.entity_id
_entity_poly.type
_entity_poly.pdbx_seq_one_letter_code
_entity_poly.pdbx_strand_id
1 'polypeptide(L)'
;MELKRYKLGEILELQRGYDLPSSQQKAGNVLVAGSNGIIGYHNEIRGNHPCITVGRSGSVGKVHYYEQPTWAHNTALFVKDFKGNNPQYLYYFLKNLHLDEMFVKGSSVVPSLDRKVVHSLVVPFHKEVVCQKRIALVLSNIDRKIELNRAINQNL
;
A
#
# COMPACT_ATOMS: atom_id res chain seq x y z
N MET A 1 26.07 5.76 3.46
CA MET A 1 24.62 5.66 3.21
C MET A 1 23.95 6.77 3.99
N GLU A 2 23.57 7.87 3.34
CA GLU A 2 23.05 9.04 4.05
C GLU A 2 21.51 9.04 4.02
N LEU A 3 20.89 9.14 5.18
CA LEU A 3 19.44 9.21 5.33
C LEU A 3 19.03 10.69 5.28
N LYS A 4 18.30 11.09 4.24
CA LYS A 4 17.83 12.46 4.07
C LYS A 4 16.33 12.53 4.28
N ARG A 5 15.84 13.70 4.68
CA ARG A 5 14.41 13.95 4.86
C ARG A 5 13.79 14.46 3.57
N TYR A 6 12.65 13.90 3.20
CA TYR A 6 11.86 14.31 2.04
C TYR A 6 10.39 14.37 2.42
N LYS A 7 9.61 15.19 1.72
CA LYS A 7 8.15 15.05 1.78
C LYS A 7 7.76 13.74 1.10
N LEU A 8 6.76 13.04 1.64
CA LEU A 8 6.32 11.78 1.06
C LEU A 8 5.80 11.95 -0.37
N GLY A 9 5.22 13.11 -0.69
CA GLY A 9 4.84 13.49 -2.05
C GLY A 9 6.02 13.65 -3.02
N GLU A 10 7.27 13.78 -2.56
CA GLU A 10 8.47 13.76 -3.41
C GLU A 10 8.97 12.33 -3.67
N ILE A 11 8.58 11.39 -2.82
CA ILE A 11 8.97 9.96 -2.87
C ILE A 11 7.99 9.16 -3.73
N LEU A 12 6.70 9.46 -3.66
CA LEU A 12 5.65 8.74 -4.39
C LEU A 12 4.42 9.63 -4.63
N GLU A 13 3.57 9.24 -5.57
CA GLU A 13 2.25 9.83 -5.76
C GLU A 13 1.15 8.88 -5.31
N LEU A 14 0.24 9.38 -4.46
CA LEU A 14 -0.96 8.66 -4.05
C LEU A 14 -2.17 9.21 -4.80
N GLN A 15 -3.02 8.32 -5.30
CA GLN A 15 -4.28 8.66 -5.90
C GLN A 15 -5.41 7.90 -5.21
N ARG A 16 -6.58 8.54 -5.08
CA ARG A 16 -7.81 7.84 -4.72
C ARG A 16 -8.07 6.74 -5.76
N GLY A 17 -8.46 5.56 -5.28
CA GLY A 17 -8.96 4.51 -6.16
C GLY A 17 -10.28 4.89 -6.83
N TYR A 18 -10.80 3.94 -7.59
CA TYR A 18 -11.97 4.10 -8.45
C TYR A 18 -13.21 3.47 -7.82
N ASP A 19 -14.34 4.14 -7.96
CA ASP A 19 -15.64 3.62 -7.54
C ASP A 19 -15.97 2.37 -8.36
N LEU A 20 -16.37 1.29 -7.68
CA LEU A 20 -16.85 0.06 -8.32
C LEU A 20 -18.10 -0.44 -7.58
N PRO A 21 -19.27 0.14 -7.87
CA PRO A 21 -20.53 -0.34 -7.32
C PRO A 21 -20.75 -1.83 -7.64
N SER A 22 -21.46 -2.55 -6.77
CA SER A 22 -21.75 -3.98 -6.96
C SER A 22 -22.47 -4.27 -8.28
N SER A 23 -23.31 -3.35 -8.78
CA SER A 23 -23.99 -3.47 -10.07
C SER A 23 -23.05 -3.39 -11.28
N GLN A 24 -21.84 -2.86 -11.11
CA GLN A 24 -20.80 -2.76 -12.15
C GLN A 24 -19.74 -3.87 -12.02
N GLN A 25 -19.76 -4.64 -10.93
CA GLN A 25 -18.86 -5.77 -10.77
C GLN A 25 -19.22 -6.86 -11.77
N LYS A 26 -18.22 -7.24 -12.56
CA LYS A 26 -18.25 -8.36 -13.50
C LYS A 26 -17.32 -9.45 -13.02
N ALA A 27 -17.72 -10.71 -13.24
CA ALA A 27 -16.89 -11.87 -12.93
C ALA A 27 -15.54 -11.80 -13.67
N GLY A 28 -14.46 -12.09 -12.96
CA GLY A 28 -13.10 -12.07 -13.49
C GLY A 28 -12.08 -12.40 -12.40
N ASN A 29 -10.80 -12.31 -12.74
CA ASN A 29 -9.69 -12.72 -11.87
C ASN A 29 -8.83 -11.54 -11.38
N VAL A 30 -9.23 -10.29 -11.69
CA VAL A 30 -8.53 -9.09 -11.22
C VAL A 30 -8.96 -8.79 -9.80
N LEU A 31 -7.98 -8.67 -8.89
CA LEU A 31 -8.25 -8.38 -7.49
C LEU A 31 -8.84 -6.98 -7.31
N VAL A 32 -9.92 -6.84 -6.54
CA VAL A 32 -10.43 -5.53 -6.10
C VAL A 32 -9.84 -5.21 -4.75
N ALA A 33 -8.89 -4.28 -4.71
CA ALA A 33 -8.14 -3.91 -3.52
C ALA A 33 -8.76 -2.69 -2.82
N GLY A 34 -9.29 -2.89 -1.61
CA GLY A 34 -9.88 -1.86 -0.76
C GLY A 34 -8.99 -1.45 0.42
N SER A 35 -9.59 -0.76 1.40
CA SER A 35 -8.91 -0.24 2.59
C SER A 35 -8.32 -1.29 3.52
N ASN A 36 -8.85 -2.51 3.51
CA ASN A 36 -8.49 -3.58 4.45
C ASN A 36 -8.19 -4.90 3.72
N GLY A 37 -7.74 -4.82 2.48
CA GLY A 37 -7.37 -6.00 1.68
C GLY A 37 -8.26 -6.17 0.46
N ILE A 38 -8.32 -7.41 -0.01
CA ILE A 38 -9.16 -7.80 -1.14
C ILE A 38 -10.63 -7.83 -0.71
N ILE A 39 -11.47 -7.13 -1.47
CA ILE A 39 -12.92 -7.05 -1.22
C ILE A 39 -13.75 -7.74 -2.31
N GLY A 40 -13.10 -8.34 -3.30
CA GLY A 40 -13.76 -9.04 -4.39
C GLY A 40 -12.87 -9.16 -5.61
N TYR A 41 -13.50 -9.51 -6.73
CA TYR A 41 -12.84 -9.68 -8.02
C TYR A 41 -13.58 -8.92 -9.11
N HIS A 42 -12.84 -8.54 -10.14
CA HIS A 42 -13.36 -7.89 -11.33
C HIS A 42 -12.65 -8.41 -12.59
N ASN A 43 -13.09 -7.95 -13.76
CA ASN A 43 -12.48 -8.32 -15.05
C ASN A 43 -11.59 -7.22 -15.65
N GLU A 44 -11.56 -6.03 -15.04
CA GLU A 44 -10.79 -4.88 -15.51
C GLU A 44 -9.74 -4.44 -14.48
N ILE A 45 -8.56 -4.05 -14.98
CA ILE A 45 -7.46 -3.54 -14.17
C ILE A 45 -7.58 -2.02 -14.09
N ARG A 46 -7.50 -1.49 -12.86
CA ARG A 46 -7.54 -0.04 -12.64
C ARG A 46 -6.72 0.36 -11.42
N GLY A 47 -5.42 0.05 -11.54
CA GLY A 47 -4.39 0.28 -10.53
C GLY A 47 -3.02 0.00 -11.15
N ASN A 48 -1.96 0.26 -10.38
CA ASN A 48 -0.61 -0.09 -10.79
C ASN A 48 -0.34 -1.59 -10.63
N HIS A 49 0.69 -2.07 -11.30
CA HIS A 49 1.25 -3.41 -11.11
C HIS A 49 2.78 -3.29 -10.92
N PRO A 50 3.34 -3.73 -9.76
CA PRO A 50 2.63 -4.16 -8.56
C PRO A 50 1.77 -3.02 -7.96
N CYS A 51 0.77 -3.37 -7.15
CA CYS A 51 -0.12 -2.40 -6.51
C CYS A 51 0.20 -2.25 -5.02
N ILE A 52 0.27 -1.00 -4.55
CA ILE A 52 0.35 -0.67 -3.12
C ILE A 52 -0.88 0.15 -2.78
N THR A 53 -1.64 -0.28 -1.77
CA THR A 53 -2.78 0.47 -1.26
C THR A 53 -2.56 0.93 0.18
N VAL A 54 -3.01 2.14 0.49
CA VAL A 54 -3.12 2.69 1.84
C VAL A 54 -4.60 2.95 2.13
N GLY A 55 -5.12 2.38 3.21
CA GLY A 55 -6.53 2.51 3.53
C GLY A 55 -6.95 3.96 3.77
N ARG A 56 -8.02 4.36 3.09
CA ARG A 56 -8.55 5.74 3.10
C ARG A 56 -9.80 5.87 3.93
N SER A 57 -10.71 4.90 3.90
CA SER A 57 -11.97 4.92 4.67
C SER A 57 -12.22 3.57 5.32
N GLY A 58 -12.75 3.55 6.54
CA GLY A 58 -12.95 2.32 7.34
C GLY A 58 -11.66 1.86 8.03
N SER A 59 -10.67 1.37 7.27
CA SER A 59 -9.37 0.92 7.81
C SER A 59 -8.26 1.89 7.44
N VAL A 60 -8.28 3.08 8.03
CA VAL A 60 -7.36 4.17 7.69
C VAL A 60 -5.91 3.80 7.97
N GLY A 61 -5.02 4.11 7.03
CA GLY A 61 -3.57 3.98 7.18
C GLY A 61 -3.01 2.56 6.99
N LYS A 62 -3.86 1.52 6.94
CA LYS A 62 -3.40 0.16 6.67
C LYS A 62 -2.79 0.04 5.27
N VAL A 63 -1.61 -0.58 5.18
CA VAL A 63 -0.85 -0.71 3.93
C VAL A 63 -0.86 -2.15 3.45
N HIS A 64 -1.18 -2.36 2.17
CA HIS A 64 -1.15 -3.67 1.52
C HIS A 64 -0.36 -3.64 0.22
N TYR A 65 0.23 -4.78 -0.13
CA TYR A 65 1.01 -5.00 -1.34
C TYR A 65 0.39 -6.15 -2.12
N TYR A 66 0.26 -5.94 -3.43
CA TYR A 66 -0.24 -6.94 -4.35
C TYR A 66 0.74 -7.07 -5.49
N GLU A 67 1.29 -8.27 -5.65
CA GLU A 67 2.11 -8.58 -6.82
C GLU A 67 1.27 -8.66 -8.08
N GLN A 68 -0.02 -9.00 -7.99
CA GLN A 68 -0.92 -9.12 -9.14
C GLN A 68 -1.51 -7.78 -9.58
N PRO A 69 -1.98 -7.64 -10.83
CA PRO A 69 -2.76 -6.49 -11.24
C PRO A 69 -4.04 -6.35 -10.43
N THR A 70 -4.44 -5.12 -10.11
CA THR A 70 -5.62 -4.86 -9.27
C THR A 70 -6.52 -3.76 -9.83
N TRP A 71 -7.78 -3.78 -9.43
CA TRP A 71 -8.62 -2.60 -9.36
C TRP A 71 -8.43 -1.96 -7.99
N ALA A 72 -7.82 -0.77 -7.93
CA ALA A 72 -7.74 -0.02 -6.69
C ALA A 72 -9.09 0.63 -6.39
N HIS A 73 -9.77 0.17 -5.33
CA HIS A 73 -11.10 0.65 -4.97
C HIS A 73 -11.05 2.02 -4.27
N ASN A 74 -12.13 2.79 -4.39
CA ASN A 74 -12.21 4.15 -3.82
C ASN A 74 -11.94 4.23 -2.30
N THR A 75 -12.16 3.14 -1.56
CA THR A 75 -11.90 3.06 -0.11
C THR A 75 -10.42 3.07 0.23
N ALA A 76 -9.53 2.97 -0.75
CA ALA A 76 -8.08 3.11 -0.60
C ALA A 76 -7.51 4.27 -1.43
N LEU A 77 -6.36 4.76 -0.98
CA LEU A 77 -5.38 5.40 -1.86
C LEU A 77 -4.48 4.31 -2.45
N PHE A 78 -4.06 4.43 -3.69
CA PHE A 78 -3.02 3.58 -4.26
C PHE A 78 -1.81 4.41 -4.70
N VAL A 79 -0.64 3.79 -4.71
CA VAL A 79 0.57 4.42 -5.27
C VAL A 79 0.45 4.41 -6.79
N LYS A 80 0.20 5.61 -7.35
CA LYS A 80 0.07 5.84 -8.80
C LYS A 80 1.42 6.01 -9.48
N ASP A 81 2.36 6.66 -8.80
CA ASP A 81 3.72 6.83 -9.29
C ASP A 81 4.72 6.50 -8.18
N PHE A 82 5.65 5.60 -8.48
CA PHE A 82 6.74 5.20 -7.58
C PHE A 82 7.93 6.16 -7.63
N LYS A 83 7.94 7.12 -8.57
CA LYS A 83 9.00 8.12 -8.78
C LYS A 83 10.40 7.52 -8.87
N GLY A 84 10.50 6.38 -9.57
CA GLY A 84 11.74 5.63 -9.77
C GLY A 84 12.21 4.79 -8.57
N ASN A 85 11.44 4.73 -7.48
CA ASN A 85 11.76 3.90 -6.32
C ASN A 85 11.28 2.46 -6.49
N ASN A 86 11.91 1.54 -5.76
CA ASN A 86 11.52 0.14 -5.73
C ASN A 86 10.15 -0.04 -5.02
N PRO A 87 9.13 -0.64 -5.66
CA PRO A 87 7.80 -0.77 -5.07
C PRO A 87 7.77 -1.57 -3.76
N GLN A 88 8.52 -2.66 -3.67
CA GLN A 88 8.53 -3.51 -2.48
C GLN A 88 9.20 -2.79 -1.29
N TYR A 89 10.27 -2.03 -1.54
CA TYR A 89 10.82 -1.11 -0.55
C TYR A 89 9.80 -0.06 -0.11
N LEU A 90 9.08 0.56 -1.04
CA LEU A 90 8.04 1.53 -0.70
C LEU A 90 6.90 0.92 0.13
N TYR A 91 6.54 -0.34 -0.12
CA TYR A 91 5.58 -1.06 0.72
C TYR A 91 6.07 -1.16 2.17
N TYR A 92 7.28 -1.67 2.38
CA TYR A 92 7.86 -1.78 3.72
C TYR A 92 8.04 -0.42 4.39
N PHE A 93 8.47 0.57 3.62
CA PHE A 93 8.64 1.93 4.09
C PHE A 93 7.31 2.51 4.58
N LEU A 94 6.25 2.45 3.77
CA LEU A 94 4.91 2.93 4.14
C LEU A 94 4.35 2.19 5.36
N LYS A 95 4.56 0.87 5.43
CA LYS A 95 4.15 0.06 6.59
C LYS A 95 4.87 0.52 7.87
N ASN A 96 6.16 0.86 7.78
CA ASN A 96 6.96 1.37 8.88
C ASN A 96 6.64 2.83 9.27
N LEU A 97 5.80 3.54 8.52
CA LEU A 97 5.33 4.87 8.93
C LEU A 97 4.17 4.80 9.93
N HIS A 98 3.56 3.62 10.14
CA HIS A 98 2.44 3.43 11.08
C HIS A 98 1.34 4.48 10.92
N LEU A 99 0.92 4.71 9.67
CA LEU A 99 -0.06 5.75 9.33
C LEU A 99 -1.39 5.50 10.06
N ASP A 100 -1.78 4.25 10.25
CA ASP A 100 -2.94 3.86 11.04
C ASP A 100 -2.88 4.38 12.48
N GLU A 101 -1.77 4.20 13.16
CA GLU A 101 -1.58 4.73 14.53
C GLU A 101 -1.52 6.26 14.56
N MET A 102 -0.87 6.86 13.57
CA MET A 102 -0.71 8.31 13.48
C MET A 102 -2.05 9.04 13.28
N PHE A 103 -2.97 8.46 12.49
CA PHE A 103 -4.26 9.07 12.20
C PHE A 103 -5.39 8.66 13.17
N VAL A 104 -5.26 7.56 13.91
CA VAL A 104 -6.21 7.17 14.98
C VAL A 104 -6.13 8.09 16.20
N LYS A 105 -4.94 8.60 16.54
CA LYS A 105 -4.75 9.47 17.72
C LYS A 105 -5.37 10.88 17.59
N GLY A 106 -5.97 11.21 16.44
CA GLY A 106 -6.41 12.57 16.11
C GLY A 106 -7.92 12.85 16.17
N SER A 107 -8.82 11.86 16.16
CA SER A 107 -10.28 12.08 16.20
C SER A 107 -11.09 10.81 16.44
N SER A 108 -12.10 10.88 17.32
CA SER A 108 -13.08 9.81 17.62
C SER A 108 -14.04 9.46 16.47
N VAL A 109 -13.94 10.18 15.36
CA VAL A 109 -14.61 9.90 14.08
C VAL A 109 -13.49 9.94 13.05
N VAL A 110 -13.02 8.81 12.55
CA VAL A 110 -11.87 8.79 11.62
C VAL A 110 -12.33 9.39 10.30
N PRO A 111 -11.98 10.66 9.97
CA PRO A 111 -12.33 11.24 8.71
C PRO A 111 -11.43 10.56 7.67
N SER A 112 -11.96 10.29 6.48
CA SER A 112 -11.20 9.70 5.38
C SER A 112 -9.76 10.26 5.27
N LEU A 113 -8.77 9.40 5.07
CA LEU A 113 -7.38 9.81 4.87
C LEU A 113 -7.24 10.70 3.62
N ASP A 114 -6.80 11.95 3.80
CA ASP A 114 -6.49 12.84 2.68
C ASP A 114 -5.05 12.62 2.21
N ARG A 115 -4.88 12.32 0.92
CA ARG A 115 -3.57 12.20 0.28
C ARG A 115 -2.71 13.45 0.47
N LYS A 116 -3.28 14.65 0.54
CA LYS A 116 -2.53 15.91 0.74
C LYS A 116 -1.80 15.91 2.08
N VAL A 117 -2.45 15.39 3.12
CA VAL A 117 -1.86 15.26 4.46
C VAL A 117 -0.77 14.21 4.44
N VAL A 118 -0.99 13.09 3.77
CA VAL A 118 0.03 12.04 3.62
C VAL A 118 1.24 12.56 2.84
N HIS A 119 1.02 13.29 1.75
CA HIS A 119 2.09 13.85 0.92
C HIS A 119 2.91 14.93 1.60
N SER A 120 2.38 15.64 2.60
CA SER A 120 3.10 16.67 3.34
C SER A 120 4.02 16.13 4.44
N LEU A 121 3.89 14.86 4.81
CA LEU A 121 4.72 14.21 5.84
C LEU A 121 6.20 14.25 5.46
N VAL A 122 7.04 14.75 6.36
CA VAL A 122 8.49 14.80 6.18
C VAL A 122 9.10 13.58 6.85
N VAL A 123 9.71 12.70 6.04
CA VAL A 123 10.16 11.37 6.48
C VAL A 123 11.60 11.12 6.08
N PRO A 124 12.38 10.40 6.90
CA PRO A 124 13.71 9.95 6.52
C PRO A 124 13.60 8.86 5.42
N PHE A 125 14.36 8.99 4.34
CA PHE A 125 14.25 8.08 3.19
C PHE A 125 15.59 7.85 2.47
N HIS A 126 15.78 6.63 1.96
CA HIS A 126 16.92 6.28 1.12
C HIS A 126 16.54 6.34 -0.36
N LYS A 127 17.06 7.33 -1.10
CA LYS A 127 16.77 7.53 -2.53
C LYS A 127 17.52 6.58 -3.47
N GLU A 128 18.59 5.94 -2.98
CA GLU A 128 19.44 5.09 -3.80
C GLU A 128 18.79 3.72 -4.05
N VAL A 129 18.40 3.44 -5.30
CA VAL A 129 17.64 2.23 -5.68
C VAL A 129 18.38 0.93 -5.35
N VAL A 130 19.72 0.90 -5.44
CA VAL A 130 20.51 -0.30 -5.10
C VAL A 130 20.33 -0.65 -3.62
N CYS A 131 20.39 0.35 -2.74
CA CYS A 131 20.11 0.17 -1.32
C CYS A 131 18.65 -0.27 -1.08
N GLN A 132 17.68 0.35 -1.75
CA GLN A 132 16.27 -0.03 -1.63
C GLN A 132 16.04 -1.50 -1.97
N LYS A 133 16.62 -1.99 -3.07
CA LYS A 133 16.52 -3.40 -3.50
C LYS A 133 17.10 -4.35 -2.45
N ARG A 134 18.25 -4.02 -1.86
CA ARG A 134 18.88 -4.83 -0.80
C ARG A 134 18.00 -4.92 0.45
N ILE A 135 17.44 -3.80 0.89
CA ILE A 135 16.53 -3.75 2.04
C ILE A 135 15.25 -4.55 1.75
N ALA A 136 14.62 -4.32 0.59
CA ALA A 136 13.42 -5.03 0.18
C ALA A 136 13.64 -6.54 0.12
N LEU A 137 14.77 -6.99 -0.42
CA LEU A 137 15.11 -8.41 -0.50
C LEU A 137 15.16 -9.05 0.90
N VAL A 138 15.88 -8.43 1.84
CA VAL A 138 15.98 -8.97 3.21
C VAL A 138 14.60 -9.06 3.87
N LEU A 139 13.80 -8.00 3.80
CA LEU A 139 12.47 -7.96 4.42
C LEU A 139 11.51 -8.96 3.77
N SER A 140 11.54 -9.08 2.44
CA SER A 140 10.70 -10.02 1.69
C SER A 140 11.01 -11.48 1.99
N ASN A 141 12.28 -11.82 2.17
CA ASN A 141 12.69 -13.17 2.56
C ASN A 141 12.16 -13.54 3.96
N ILE A 142 12.11 -12.56 4.87
CA ILE A 142 11.55 -12.74 6.22
C ILE A 142 10.04 -12.95 6.15
N ASP A 143 9.31 -12.10 5.42
CA ASP A 143 7.87 -12.26 5.23
C ASP A 143 7.53 -13.61 4.59
N ARG A 144 8.27 -14.02 3.55
CA ARG A 144 8.10 -15.32 2.90
C ARG A 144 8.28 -16.48 3.87
N LYS A 145 9.27 -16.40 4.76
CA LYS A 145 9.48 -17.40 5.81
C LYS A 145 8.34 -17.42 6.82
N ILE A 146 7.81 -16.27 7.22
CA ILE A 146 6.65 -16.17 8.12
C ILE A 146 5.42 -16.83 7.48
N GLU A 147 5.15 -16.56 6.20
CA GLU A 147 4.05 -17.17 5.46
C GLU A 147 4.18 -18.70 5.38
N LEU A 148 5.37 -19.20 5.03
CA LEU A 148 5.64 -20.64 4.99
C LEU A 148 5.40 -21.31 6.34
N ASN A 149 5.89 -20.70 7.43
CA ASN A 149 5.68 -21.23 8.77
C ASN A 149 4.18 -21.25 9.15
N ARG A 150 3.42 -20.22 8.79
CA ARG A 150 1.96 -20.18 9.02
C ARG A 150 1.24 -21.27 8.23
N ALA A 151 1.63 -21.50 6.98
CA ALA A 151 1.06 -22.56 6.15
C ALA A 151 1.36 -23.95 6.72
N ILE A 152 2.57 -24.19 7.24
CA ILE A 152 2.90 -25.46 7.90
C ILE A 152 2.00 -25.67 9.12
N ASN A 153 1.88 -24.66 10.00
CA ASN A 153 1.07 -24.77 11.21
C ASN A 153 -0.43 -24.97 10.95
N GLN A 154 -0.94 -24.55 9.78
CA GLN A 154 -2.34 -24.76 9.39
C GLN A 154 -2.61 -26.16 8.81
N ASN A 155 -1.55 -26.88 8.43
CA ASN A 155 -1.63 -28.22 7.84
C ASN A 155 -1.23 -29.33 8.84
N LEU A 156 -1.03 -28.97 10.11
CA LEU A 156 -0.80 -29.89 11.24
C LEU A 156 -2.08 -29.97 12.09
#